data_AF-A0A2D1SS56-F1
#
_entry.id   AF-A0A2D1SS56-F1
#
_cell.length_a   1.000
_cell.length_b   1.000
_cell.length_c   1.000
_cell.angle_alpha   90.00
_cell.angle_beta   90.00
_cell.angle_gamma   90.00
#
_symmetry.space_group_name_H-M   'P 1'
#
loop_
_entity.id
_entity.type
_entity.pdbx_description
1 polymer ?
#
loop_
_entity_poly.entity_id
_entity_poly.type
_entity_poly.pdbx_seq_one_letter_code
_entity_poly.pdbx_strand_id
1 'polypeptide(L)'
;MAKHSLEVLQLTDIGQGLMNSSTQQMYTIDRIVQEAVSKVERLNSQSQEISKLVVVIDGIANQTNLLALNAAIEAARAGQQGKGFAVVADEVRKLAEQVSLSVTDISSIVTRIQSETINVTTSLQTGYDEVKKGTAQITDTGETFENIAMAVNLMSSNIQGHHGKSTRHCHENGAN
;
A
#
# COMPACT_ATOMS: atom_id res chain seq x y z
N MET A 1 29.66 34.78 22.43
CA MET A 1 29.06 34.95 21.08
C MET A 1 29.58 33.92 20.08
N ALA A 2 30.89 33.86 19.78
CA ALA A 2 31.44 32.87 18.82
C ALA A 2 31.15 31.39 19.20
N LYS A 3 31.27 31.03 20.49
CA LYS A 3 30.97 29.67 20.99
C LYS A 3 29.52 29.24 20.75
N HIS A 4 28.55 30.13 21.00
CA HIS A 4 27.13 29.84 20.77
C HIS A 4 26.79 29.75 19.28
N SER A 5 27.45 30.55 18.43
CA SER A 5 27.30 30.45 16.98
C SER A 5 27.76 29.10 16.44
N LEU A 6 28.88 28.57 16.96
CA LEU A 6 29.38 27.23 16.64
C LEU A 6 28.43 26.12 17.10
N GLU A 7 27.85 26.26 18.29
CA GLU A 7 26.87 25.32 18.82
C GLU A 7 25.58 25.28 17.99
N VAL A 8 25.06 26.44 17.57
CA VAL A 8 23.88 26.52 16.69
C VAL A 8 24.18 25.94 15.30
N LEU A 9 25.36 26.20 14.72
CA LEU A 9 25.78 25.58 13.45
C LEU A 9 25.81 24.05 13.57
N GLN A 10 26.40 23.52 14.64
CA GLN A 10 26.44 22.08 14.88
C GLN A 10 25.04 21.47 15.01
N LEU A 11 24.13 22.12 15.73
CA LEU A 11 22.73 21.68 15.84
C LEU A 11 22.00 21.72 14.49
N THR A 12 22.32 22.71 13.65
CA THR A 12 21.75 22.87 12.31
C THR A 12 22.25 21.76 11.37
N ASP A 13 23.55 21.45 11.39
CA ASP A 13 24.14 20.33 10.63
C ASP A 13 23.54 18.98 11.04
N ILE A 14 23.36 18.76 12.35
CA ILE A 14 22.67 17.56 12.87
C ILE A 14 21.23 17.54 12.37
N GLY A 15 20.50 18.67 12.46
CA GLY A 15 19.13 18.81 11.96
C GLY A 15 19.00 18.47 10.48
N GLN A 16 19.91 18.99 9.64
CA GLN A 16 19.94 18.70 8.21
C GLN A 16 20.26 17.23 7.91
N GLY A 17 21.19 16.63 8.66
CA GLY A 17 21.47 15.18 8.58
C GLY A 17 20.27 14.31 8.94
N LEU A 18 19.50 14.70 9.96
CA LEU A 18 18.25 14.04 10.34
C LEU A 18 17.19 14.19 9.24
N MET A 19 17.01 15.38 8.68
CA MET A 19 16.07 15.60 7.56
C MET A 19 16.43 14.76 6.33
N ASN A 20 17.71 14.70 5.95
CA ASN A 20 18.18 13.84 4.85
C ASN A 20 17.86 12.37 5.11
N SER A 21 18.05 11.91 6.35
CA SER A 21 17.71 10.55 6.76
C SER A 21 16.20 10.29 6.69
N SER A 22 15.38 11.26 7.13
CA SER A 22 13.93 11.19 7.04
C SER A 22 13.43 11.16 5.59
N THR A 23 14.04 11.93 4.68
CA THR A 23 13.74 11.89 3.24
C THR A 23 14.04 10.50 2.66
N GLN A 24 15.19 9.92 3.00
CA GLN A 24 15.55 8.57 2.56
C GLN A 24 14.57 7.50 3.10
N GLN A 25 14.09 7.69 4.33
CA GLN A 25 13.07 6.83 4.92
C GLN A 25 11.73 6.95 4.17
N MET A 26 11.32 8.17 3.79
CA MET A 26 10.11 8.36 2.98
C MET A 26 10.20 7.68 1.61
N TYR A 27 11.34 7.76 0.91
CA TYR A 27 11.53 7.00 -0.33
C TYR A 27 11.42 5.48 -0.13
N THR A 28 11.87 4.99 1.02
CA THR A 28 11.73 3.57 1.35
C THR A 28 10.27 3.20 1.57
N ILE A 29 9.51 4.05 2.28
CA ILE A 29 8.07 3.85 2.50
C ILE A 29 7.30 3.94 1.18
N ASP A 30 7.59 4.92 0.33
CA ASP A 30 7.02 5.07 -1.01
C ASP A 30 7.13 3.77 -1.82
N ARG A 31 8.34 3.18 -1.87
CA ARG A 31 8.57 1.90 -2.54
C ARG A 31 7.76 0.76 -1.93
N ILE A 32 7.66 0.69 -0.60
CA ILE A 32 6.87 -0.36 0.09
C ILE A 32 5.38 -0.22 -0.26
N VAL A 33 4.86 1.01 -0.30
CA VAL A 33 3.46 1.29 -0.66
C VAL A 33 3.20 0.90 -2.11
N GLN A 34 4.08 1.27 -3.05
CA GLN A 34 3.95 0.87 -4.46
C GLN A 34 3.98 -0.67 -4.63
N GLU A 35 4.86 -1.36 -3.91
CA GLU A 35 4.91 -2.82 -3.94
C GLU A 35 3.63 -3.45 -3.37
N ALA A 36 3.07 -2.87 -2.30
CA ALA A 36 1.80 -3.30 -1.72
C ALA A 36 0.65 -3.12 -2.71
N VAL A 37 0.58 -1.99 -3.42
CA VAL A 37 -0.43 -1.75 -4.46
C VAL A 37 -0.36 -2.84 -5.53
N SER A 38 0.83 -3.12 -6.05
CA SER A 38 1.01 -4.16 -7.08
C SER A 38 0.60 -5.56 -6.59
N LYS A 39 0.88 -5.91 -5.32
CA LYS A 39 0.44 -7.18 -4.73
C LYS A 39 -1.08 -7.28 -4.62
N VAL A 40 -1.74 -6.18 -4.26
CA VAL A 40 -3.21 -6.09 -4.13
C VAL A 40 -3.87 -6.16 -5.51
N GLU A 41 -3.31 -5.52 -6.53
CA GLU A 41 -3.78 -5.65 -7.92
C GLU A 41 -3.70 -7.09 -8.43
N ARG A 42 -2.60 -7.79 -8.13
CA ARG A 42 -2.46 -9.22 -8.46
C ARG A 42 -3.51 -10.06 -7.74
N LEU A 43 -3.80 -9.79 -6.47
CA LEU A 43 -4.86 -10.46 -5.73
C LEU A 43 -6.22 -10.24 -6.39
N ASN A 44 -6.53 -9.00 -6.80
CA ASN A 44 -7.77 -8.68 -7.53
C ASN A 44 -7.90 -9.51 -8.82
N SER A 45 -6.83 -9.57 -9.62
CA SER A 45 -6.81 -10.36 -10.85
C SER A 45 -7.05 -11.85 -10.58
N GLN A 46 -6.39 -12.40 -9.56
CA GLN A 46 -6.58 -13.80 -9.16
C GLN A 46 -8.02 -14.07 -8.69
N SER A 47 -8.61 -13.16 -7.91
CA SER A 47 -10.02 -13.28 -7.50
C SER A 47 -10.98 -13.21 -8.69
N GLN A 48 -10.69 -12.41 -9.72
CA GLN A 48 -11.48 -12.40 -10.97
C GLN A 48 -11.36 -13.71 -11.73
N GLU A 49 -10.17 -14.33 -11.79
CA GLU A 49 -9.99 -15.66 -12.37
C GLU A 49 -10.79 -16.73 -11.63
N ILE A 50 -10.76 -16.71 -10.29
CA ILE A 50 -11.57 -17.61 -9.46
C ILE A 50 -13.06 -17.42 -9.76
N SER A 51 -13.54 -16.17 -9.85
CA SER A 51 -14.94 -15.87 -10.18
C SER A 51 -15.36 -16.50 -11.52
N LYS A 52 -14.51 -16.44 -12.55
CA LYS A 52 -14.77 -17.10 -13.84
C LYS A 52 -14.87 -18.62 -13.69
N LEU A 53 -13.98 -19.24 -12.91
CA LEU A 53 -14.02 -20.68 -12.66
C LEU A 53 -15.29 -21.10 -11.91
N VAL A 54 -15.72 -20.32 -10.92
CA VAL A 54 -16.96 -20.53 -10.16
C VAL A 54 -18.17 -20.56 -11.10
N VAL A 55 -18.25 -19.64 -12.07
CA VAL A 55 -19.32 -19.62 -13.08
C VAL A 55 -19.31 -20.89 -13.95
N VAL A 56 -18.12 -21.36 -14.35
CA VAL A 56 -18.00 -22.61 -15.13
C VAL A 56 -18.47 -23.81 -14.31
N ILE A 57 -18.08 -23.91 -13.05
CA ILE A 57 -18.49 -25.00 -12.15
C ILE A 57 -19.99 -24.98 -11.91
N ASP A 58 -20.60 -23.80 -11.74
CA ASP A 58 -22.06 -23.67 -11.64
C ASP A 58 -22.76 -24.22 -12.89
N GLY A 59 -22.24 -23.88 -14.08
CA GLY A 59 -22.73 -24.39 -15.34
C GLY A 59 -22.65 -25.92 -15.43
N ILE A 60 -21.53 -26.51 -14.99
CA ILE A 60 -21.34 -27.97 -14.94
C ILE A 60 -22.32 -28.62 -13.96
N ALA A 61 -22.52 -28.03 -12.77
CA ALA A 61 -23.47 -28.52 -11.77
C ALA A 61 -24.90 -28.51 -12.32
N ASN A 62 -25.33 -27.40 -12.93
CA ASN A 62 -26.64 -27.27 -13.56
C ASN A 62 -26.84 -28.27 -14.70
N GLN A 63 -25.82 -28.47 -15.56
CA GLN A 63 -25.89 -29.46 -16.63
C GLN A 63 -25.95 -30.89 -16.10
N THR A 64 -25.18 -31.20 -15.05
CA THR A 64 -25.20 -32.50 -14.39
C THR A 64 -26.55 -32.78 -13.74
N ASN A 65 -27.15 -31.77 -13.11
CA ASN A 65 -28.49 -31.84 -12.54
C ASN A 65 -29.55 -32.15 -13.62
N LEU A 66 -29.49 -31.47 -14.77
CA LEU A 66 -30.37 -31.74 -15.91
C LEU A 66 -30.18 -33.14 -16.51
N LEU A 67 -28.93 -33.61 -16.63
CA LEU A 67 -28.63 -34.96 -17.11
C LEU A 67 -29.17 -36.03 -16.15
N ALA A 68 -28.99 -35.82 -14.84
CA ALA A 68 -29.50 -36.71 -13.81
C ALA A 68 -31.05 -36.76 -13.82
N LEU A 69 -31.71 -35.62 -14.00
CA LEU A 69 -33.16 -35.56 -14.14
C LEU A 69 -33.65 -36.36 -15.36
N ASN A 70 -33.01 -36.19 -16.52
CA ASN A 70 -33.36 -36.95 -17.72
C ASN A 70 -33.16 -38.46 -17.52
N ALA A 71 -32.07 -38.85 -16.84
CA ALA A 71 -31.81 -40.25 -16.51
C ALA A 71 -32.87 -40.83 -15.55
N ALA A 72 -33.32 -40.05 -14.57
CA ALA A 72 -34.39 -40.46 -13.65
C ALA A 72 -35.73 -40.66 -14.39
N ILE A 73 -36.05 -39.79 -15.35
CA ILE A 73 -37.25 -39.91 -16.20
C ILE A 73 -37.19 -41.19 -17.05
N GLU A 74 -36.06 -41.46 -17.71
CA GLU A 74 -35.92 -42.65 -18.56
C GLU A 74 -35.89 -43.95 -17.73
N ALA A 75 -35.29 -43.91 -16.53
CA ALA A 75 -35.34 -45.01 -15.58
C ALA A 75 -36.77 -45.32 -15.11
N ALA A 76 -37.58 -44.29 -14.85
CA ALA A 76 -39.00 -44.48 -14.55
C ALA A 76 -39.77 -45.10 -15.73
N ARG A 77 -39.43 -44.71 -16.96
CA ARG A 77 -40.03 -45.24 -18.20
C ARG A 77 -39.69 -46.72 -18.43
N ALA A 78 -38.50 -47.16 -18.05
CA ALA A 78 -38.08 -48.57 -18.11
C ALA A 78 -38.73 -49.47 -17.03
N GLY A 79 -39.54 -48.90 -16.13
CA GLY A 79 -40.30 -49.64 -15.11
C GLY A 79 -39.40 -50.41 -14.15
N GLN A 80 -39.65 -51.73 -13.99
CA GLN A 80 -38.89 -52.56 -13.04
C GLN A 80 -37.39 -52.68 -13.40
N GLN A 81 -37.05 -52.64 -14.69
CA GLN A 81 -35.66 -52.75 -15.15
C GLN A 81 -34.84 -51.46 -14.88
N GLY A 82 -35.52 -50.33 -14.70
CA GLY A 82 -34.89 -49.03 -14.44
C GLY A 82 -34.70 -48.69 -12.96
N LYS A 83 -35.20 -49.49 -12.02
CA LYS A 83 -35.17 -49.15 -10.58
C LYS A 83 -33.78 -48.85 -10.04
N GLY A 84 -32.77 -49.63 -10.41
CA GLY A 84 -31.38 -49.39 -9.98
C GLY A 84 -30.82 -48.08 -10.56
N PHE A 85 -31.12 -47.80 -11.83
CA PHE A 85 -30.71 -46.56 -12.50
C PHE A 85 -31.41 -45.33 -11.91
N ALA A 86 -32.67 -45.45 -11.49
CA ALA A 86 -33.41 -44.35 -10.86
C ALA A 86 -32.74 -43.89 -9.55
N VAL A 87 -32.27 -44.83 -8.72
CA VAL A 87 -31.57 -44.51 -7.45
C VAL A 87 -30.27 -43.78 -7.72
N VAL A 88 -29.48 -44.24 -8.70
CA VAL A 88 -28.22 -43.58 -9.08
C VAL A 88 -28.48 -42.18 -9.64
N ALA A 89 -29.48 -42.02 -10.50
CA ALA A 89 -29.85 -40.74 -11.07
C ALA A 89 -30.27 -39.73 -9.98
N ASP A 90 -31.07 -40.14 -9.01
CA ASP A 90 -31.44 -39.27 -7.88
C ASP A 90 -30.25 -38.88 -7.01
N GLU A 91 -29.27 -39.76 -6.81
CA GLU A 91 -28.08 -39.44 -6.03
C GLU A 91 -27.16 -38.45 -6.76
N VAL A 92 -26.97 -38.63 -8.07
CA VAL A 92 -26.23 -37.68 -8.91
C VAL A 92 -26.93 -36.30 -8.91
N ARG A 93 -28.26 -36.29 -8.95
CA ARG A 93 -29.07 -35.05 -8.88
C ARG A 93 -28.81 -34.29 -7.58
N LYS A 94 -28.85 -34.97 -6.43
CA LYS A 94 -28.56 -34.37 -5.12
C LYS A 94 -27.13 -33.84 -5.02
N LEU A 95 -26.15 -34.59 -5.55
CA LEU A 95 -24.76 -34.13 -5.58
C LEU A 95 -24.61 -32.86 -6.42
N ALA A 96 -25.27 -32.79 -7.58
CA ALA A 96 -25.26 -31.61 -8.42
C ALA A 96 -25.86 -30.39 -7.71
N GLU A 97 -26.99 -30.56 -7.01
CA GLU A 97 -27.60 -29.50 -6.18
C GLU A 97 -26.67 -29.03 -5.05
N GLN A 98 -26.00 -29.95 -4.36
CA GLN A 98 -25.02 -29.62 -3.32
C GLN A 98 -23.81 -28.86 -3.87
N VAL A 99 -23.35 -29.21 -5.08
CA VAL A 99 -22.27 -28.47 -5.75
C VAL A 99 -22.72 -27.04 -6.06
N SER A 100 -23.91 -26.82 -6.61
CA SER A 100 -24.43 -25.46 -6.87
C SER A 100 -24.56 -24.60 -5.61
N LEU A 101 -24.97 -25.19 -4.48
CA LEU A 101 -24.98 -24.50 -3.18
C LEU A 101 -23.55 -24.09 -2.76
N SER A 102 -22.59 -25.01 -2.85
CA SER A 102 -21.19 -24.75 -2.50
C SER A 102 -20.57 -23.66 -3.38
N VAL A 103 -20.89 -23.67 -4.68
CA VAL A 103 -20.48 -22.66 -5.66
C VAL A 103 -21.03 -21.29 -5.30
N THR A 104 -22.28 -21.22 -4.83
CA THR A 104 -22.90 -19.96 -4.36
C THR A 104 -22.14 -19.39 -3.17
N ASP A 105 -21.78 -20.24 -2.20
CA ASP A 105 -21.00 -19.83 -1.03
C ASP A 105 -19.60 -19.34 -1.43
N ILE A 106 -18.92 -20.05 -2.33
CA ILE A 106 -17.61 -19.62 -2.86
C ILE A 106 -17.73 -18.27 -3.59
N SER A 107 -18.78 -18.08 -4.40
CA SER A 107 -19.03 -16.81 -5.10
C SER A 107 -19.17 -15.63 -4.13
N SER A 108 -19.88 -15.84 -3.02
CA SER A 108 -20.01 -14.84 -1.94
C SER A 108 -18.66 -14.50 -1.30
N ILE A 109 -17.83 -15.50 -1.01
CA ILE A 109 -16.47 -15.31 -0.46
C ILE A 109 -15.60 -14.52 -1.44
N VAL A 110 -15.59 -14.90 -2.72
CA VAL A 110 -14.81 -14.21 -3.76
C VAL A 110 -15.23 -12.76 -3.91
N THR A 111 -16.55 -12.49 -3.88
CA THR A 111 -17.09 -11.12 -3.94
C THR A 111 -16.63 -10.28 -2.75
N ARG A 112 -16.62 -10.86 -1.54
CA ARG A 112 -16.09 -10.19 -0.34
C ARG A 112 -14.61 -9.88 -0.47
N ILE A 113 -13.80 -10.83 -0.95
CA ILE A 113 -12.36 -10.62 -1.19
C ILE A 113 -12.14 -9.48 -2.19
N GLN A 114 -12.89 -9.43 -3.28
CA GLN A 114 -12.79 -8.34 -4.27
C GLN A 114 -13.12 -6.98 -3.64
N SER A 115 -14.19 -6.91 -2.85
CA SER A 115 -14.58 -5.68 -2.14
C SER A 115 -13.51 -5.23 -1.14
N GLU A 116 -12.98 -6.15 -0.31
CA GLU A 116 -11.90 -5.85 0.63
C GLU A 116 -10.62 -5.40 -0.10
N THR A 117 -10.31 -6.03 -1.23
CA THR A 117 -9.15 -5.65 -2.07
C THR A 117 -9.28 -4.22 -2.58
N ILE A 118 -10.47 -3.80 -3.05
CA ILE A 118 -10.74 -2.41 -3.49
C ILE A 118 -10.55 -1.42 -2.34
N ASN A 119 -11.04 -1.76 -1.14
CA ASN A 119 -10.88 -0.92 0.05
C ASN A 119 -9.40 -0.76 0.44
N VAL A 120 -8.63 -1.85 0.38
CA VAL A 120 -7.18 -1.83 0.62
C VAL A 120 -6.47 -0.97 -0.42
N THR A 121 -6.79 -1.11 -1.72
CA THR A 121 -6.21 -0.27 -2.78
C THR A 121 -6.46 1.22 -2.53
N THR A 122 -7.69 1.59 -2.16
CA THR A 122 -8.06 2.98 -1.85
C THR A 122 -7.27 3.52 -0.66
N SER A 123 -7.08 2.69 0.37
CA SER A 123 -6.31 3.05 1.57
C SER A 123 -4.83 3.22 1.26
N LEU A 124 -4.27 2.36 0.41
CA LEU A 124 -2.89 2.47 -0.07
C LEU A 124 -2.67 3.70 -0.93
N GLN A 125 -3.62 4.05 -1.81
CA GLN A 125 -3.55 5.27 -2.61
C GLN A 125 -3.55 6.52 -1.73
N THR A 126 -4.39 6.54 -0.69
CA THR A 126 -4.39 7.62 0.30
C THR A 126 -3.05 7.68 1.05
N GLY A 127 -2.53 6.52 1.46
CA GLY A 127 -1.22 6.42 2.12
C GLY A 127 -0.07 6.93 1.25
N TYR A 128 -0.10 6.65 -0.06
CA TYR A 128 0.85 7.16 -1.03
C TYR A 128 0.84 8.70 -1.09
N ASP A 129 -0.34 9.30 -1.14
CA ASP A 129 -0.48 10.76 -1.17
C ASP A 129 0.04 11.41 0.12
N GLU A 130 -0.19 10.79 1.27
CA GLU A 130 0.35 11.27 2.55
C GLU A 130 1.87 11.14 2.63
N VAL A 131 2.46 10.07 2.11
CA VAL A 131 3.94 9.91 2.01
C VAL A 131 4.53 11.01 1.11
N LYS A 132 3.87 11.32 0.00
CA LYS A 132 4.31 12.40 -0.91
C LYS A 132 4.27 13.76 -0.22
N LYS A 133 3.20 14.07 0.51
CA LYS A 133 3.09 15.31 1.32
C LYS A 133 4.18 15.37 2.39
N GLY A 134 4.37 14.28 3.14
CA GLY A 134 5.40 14.20 4.18
C GLY A 134 6.81 14.39 3.62
N THR A 135 7.10 13.82 2.45
CA THR A 135 8.38 14.01 1.75
C THR A 135 8.63 15.47 1.39
N ALA A 136 7.61 16.17 0.88
CA ALA A 136 7.71 17.60 0.58
C ALA A 136 7.98 18.42 1.85
N GLN A 137 7.24 18.18 2.93
CA GLN A 137 7.43 18.89 4.21
C GLN A 137 8.82 18.69 4.82
N ILE A 138 9.36 17.46 4.74
CA ILE A 138 10.73 17.17 5.22
C ILE A 138 11.76 17.93 4.35
N THR A 139 11.52 18.01 3.04
CA THR A 139 12.39 18.74 2.12
C THR A 139 12.41 20.24 2.44
N ASP A 140 11.23 20.86 2.61
CA ASP A 140 11.09 22.27 2.99
C ASP A 140 11.75 22.56 4.35
N THR A 141 11.63 21.63 5.30
CA THR A 141 12.29 21.73 6.61
C THR A 141 13.81 21.64 6.48
N GLY A 142 14.30 20.77 5.60
CA GLY A 142 15.73 20.66 5.26
C GLY A 142 16.29 21.96 4.69
N GLU A 143 15.57 22.60 3.76
CA GLU A 143 15.93 23.91 3.19
C GLU A 143 15.94 25.00 4.28
N THR A 144 15.01 24.94 5.23
CA THR A 144 14.98 25.89 6.36
C THR A 144 16.24 25.76 7.23
N PHE A 145 16.71 24.53 7.51
CA PHE A 145 17.98 24.34 8.22
C PHE A 145 19.17 24.87 7.42
N GLU A 146 19.21 24.68 6.10
CA GLU A 146 20.28 25.23 5.25
C GLU A 146 20.31 26.77 5.31
N ASN A 147 19.14 27.41 5.26
CA ASN A 147 19.01 28.86 5.41
C ASN A 147 19.47 29.35 6.79
N ILE A 148 19.16 28.61 7.86
CA ILE A 148 19.65 28.91 9.22
C ILE A 148 21.18 28.79 9.27
N ALA A 149 21.77 27.74 8.69
CA ALA A 149 23.22 27.55 8.66
C ALA A 149 23.92 28.73 7.97
N MET A 150 23.39 29.18 6.82
CA MET A 150 23.91 30.34 6.10
C MET A 150 23.82 31.63 6.93
N ALA A 151 22.68 31.89 7.56
CA ALA A 151 22.47 33.08 8.38
C ALA A 151 23.42 33.12 9.59
N VAL A 152 23.63 31.99 10.26
CA VAL A 152 24.54 31.89 11.41
C VAL A 152 26.00 32.03 10.99
N ASN A 153 26.40 31.46 9.85
CA ASN A 153 27.74 31.66 9.28
C ASN A 153 28.02 33.13 8.94
N LEU A 154 27.06 33.84 8.35
CA LEU A 154 27.16 35.26 8.06
C LEU A 154 27.30 36.08 9.35
N MET A 155 26.48 35.76 10.37
CA MET A 155 26.56 36.40 11.69
C MET A 155 27.93 36.19 12.34
N SER A 156 28.45 34.95 12.34
CA SER A 156 29.78 34.63 12.88
C SER A 156 30.89 35.44 12.20
N SER A 157 30.83 35.53 10.87
CA SER A 157 31.80 36.29 10.05
C SER A 157 31.76 37.78 10.37
N ASN A 158 30.56 38.37 10.52
CA ASN A 158 30.41 39.79 10.87
C ASN A 158 30.95 40.11 12.28
N ILE A 159 30.76 39.22 13.25
CA ILE A 159 31.28 39.39 14.63
C ILE A 159 32.81 39.34 14.63
N GLN A 160 33.42 38.40 13.90
CA GLN A 160 34.88 38.33 13.77
C GLN A 160 35.45 39.56 13.05
N GLY A 161 34.79 40.04 12.00
CA GLY A 161 35.17 41.25 11.26
C GLY A 161 35.12 42.54 12.10
N HIS A 162 34.16 42.66 13.02
CA HIS A 162 34.09 43.80 13.95
C HIS A 162 35.18 43.77 15.03
N HIS A 163 35.58 42.58 15.51
CA HIS A 163 36.66 42.45 16.49
C HIS A 163 38.03 42.86 15.91
N GLY A 164 38.31 42.55 14.64
CA GLY A 164 39.55 42.94 13.97
C GLY A 164 39.68 44.44 13.63
N LYS A 165 38.56 45.16 13.54
CA LYS A 165 38.55 46.63 13.33
C LYS A 165 38.66 47.41 14.63
N SER A 166 38.05 46.92 15.72
CA SER A 166 38.10 47.57 17.04
C SER A 166 39.52 47.58 17.63
N THR A 167 40.29 46.49 17.45
CA THR A 167 41.69 46.42 17.91
C THR A 167 42.65 47.32 17.15
N ARG A 168 42.40 47.59 15.86
CA ARG A 168 43.19 48.59 15.10
C ARG A 168 42.91 50.03 15.55
N HIS A 169 41.67 50.35 15.88
CA HIS A 169 41.30 51.70 16.32
C HIS A 169 41.89 52.05 17.71
N CYS A 170 42.07 51.07 18.60
CA CYS A 170 42.75 51.30 19.88
C CYS A 170 44.27 51.54 19.74
N HIS A 171 44.90 51.05 18.67
CA HIS A 171 46.34 51.30 18.44
C HIS A 171 46.62 52.69 17.83
N GLU A 172 45.68 53.26 17.06
CA GLU A 172 45.83 54.60 16.48
C GLU A 172 45.55 55.74 17.48
N ASN A 173 44.67 55.52 18.47
CA ASN A 173 44.33 56.55 19.47
C ASN A 173 45.22 56.54 20.72
N GLY A 174 46.18 55.62 20.85
CA GLY A 174 47.11 55.52 21.98
C GLY A 174 48.51 56.10 21.73
N ALA A 175 48.72 56.75 20.59
CA ALA A 175 50.02 57.28 20.17
C ALA A 175 50.09 58.82 20.11
N ASN A 176 49.23 59.52 20.88
CA ASN A 176 49.26 60.98 21.01
C ASN A 176 49.28 61.41 22.47
#